data_AF-A0A7G3AHA8-F1
#
_entry.id   AF-A0A7G3AHA8-F1
#
_cell.length_a   1.000
_cell.length_b   1.000
_cell.length_c   1.000
_cell.angle_alpha   90.00
_cell.angle_beta   90.00
_cell.angle_gamma   90.00
#
_symmetry.space_group_name_H-M   'P 1'
#
loop_
_entity.id
_entity.type
_entity.pdbx_description
1 polymer ?
#
loop_
_entity_poly.entity_id
_entity_poly.type
_entity_poly.pdbx_seq_one_letter_code
_entity_poly.pdbx_strand_id
1 'polypeptide(L)'
;MRVLKLMILPLIISSLIAGSASLNARMNGKIALRTLIYFASTSFFNACLGIFLVLLIHPGDQGLHNEYSGASDNKNVNLLDSLLDLGRNVFPDNLFQAAFQQAHTAYVPKSNPLGLNESALNVTDTADETETEMVRVIKYRPGTNTLGIVFFCLLFGTLLGTLGERGQVVIDFFSAVFEVIMRMVTGVMWCTPLGISSVIAGKILDV
;
A
#
# COMPACT_ATOMS: atom_id res chain seq x y z
N MET A 1 -2.64 18.26 -2.05
CA MET A 1 -2.36 16.82 -1.79
C MET A 1 -1.24 16.54 -0.79
N ARG A 2 -0.11 17.27 -0.80
CA ARG A 2 1.02 16.99 0.12
C ARG A 2 0.69 17.13 1.61
N VAL A 3 -0.07 18.17 1.97
CA VAL A 3 -0.51 18.41 3.37
C VAL A 3 -1.38 17.27 3.88
N LEU A 4 -2.33 16.78 3.06
CA LEU A 4 -3.15 15.62 3.42
C LEU A 4 -2.29 14.36 3.63
N LYS A 5 -1.32 14.11 2.74
CA LYS A 5 -0.38 12.97 2.89
C LYS A 5 0.45 13.06 4.18
N LEU A 6 0.88 14.26 4.58
CA LEU A 6 1.60 14.48 5.84
C LEU A 6 0.77 14.06 7.07
N MET A 7 -0.54 14.34 7.05
CA MET A 7 -1.42 14.10 8.20
C MET A 7 -1.82 12.63 8.38
N ILE A 8 -1.75 11.80 7.33
CA ILE A 8 -2.20 10.40 7.37
C ILE A 8 -1.44 9.58 8.42
N LEU A 9 -0.11 9.62 8.39
CA LEU A 9 0.73 8.81 9.29
C LEU A 9 0.47 9.11 10.78
N PRO A 10 0.60 10.35 11.27
CA PRO A 10 0.38 10.64 12.69
C PRO A 10 -1.09 10.44 13.11
N LEU A 11 -2.05 10.68 12.21
CA LEU A 11 -3.47 10.41 12.48
C LEU A 11 -3.75 8.92 12.67
N ILE A 12 -3.24 8.06 11.78
CA ILE A 12 -3.44 6.60 11.89
C ILE A 12 -2.83 6.08 13.19
N ILE A 13 -1.60 6.48 13.51
CA ILE A 13 -0.91 6.01 14.71
C ILE A 13 -1.67 6.41 15.97
N SER A 14 -1.98 7.69 16.13
CA SER A 14 -2.66 8.21 17.32
C SER A 14 -4.09 7.65 17.47
N SER A 15 -4.87 7.65 16.40
CA SER A 15 -6.25 7.18 16.41
C SER A 15 -6.36 5.68 16.68
N LEU A 16 -5.53 4.84 16.06
CA LEU A 16 -5.61 3.40 16.23
C LEU A 16 -5.11 2.95 17.61
N ILE A 17 -4.04 3.56 18.12
CA ILE A 17 -3.52 3.21 19.45
C ILE A 17 -4.54 3.60 20.53
N ALA A 18 -5.03 4.84 20.51
CA ALA A 18 -6.04 5.30 21.48
C ALA A 18 -7.36 4.52 21.33
N GLY A 19 -7.83 4.31 20.10
CA GLY A 19 -9.06 3.58 19.81
C GLY A 19 -8.99 2.11 20.25
N SER A 20 -7.93 1.40 19.87
CA SER A 20 -7.79 -0.03 20.19
C SER A 20 -7.53 -0.31 21.66
N ALA A 21 -6.91 0.63 22.40
CA ALA A 21 -6.61 0.48 23.82
C ALA A 21 -7.81 0.73 24.74
N SER A 22 -8.76 1.56 24.33
CA SER A 22 -9.97 1.89 25.11
C SER A 22 -11.03 0.76 25.15
N LEU A 23 -10.82 -0.31 24.39
CA LEU A 23 -11.82 -1.37 24.19
C LEU A 23 -11.33 -2.73 24.71
N ASN A 24 -12.25 -3.52 25.25
CA ASN A 24 -11.96 -4.86 25.76
C ASN A 24 -11.49 -5.81 24.64
N ALA A 25 -10.32 -6.46 24.82
CA ALA A 25 -9.70 -7.33 23.80
C ALA A 25 -10.63 -8.45 23.26
N ARG A 26 -11.44 -9.09 24.12
CA ARG A 26 -12.41 -10.12 23.71
C ARG A 26 -13.57 -9.56 22.88
N MET A 27 -13.96 -8.31 23.14
CA MET A 27 -14.99 -7.60 22.37
C MET A 27 -14.42 -7.14 21.01
N ASN A 28 -13.18 -6.65 21.00
CA ASN A 28 -12.45 -6.22 19.79
C ASN A 28 -12.39 -7.31 18.72
N GLY A 29 -12.08 -8.55 19.10
CA GLY A 29 -12.02 -9.67 18.15
C GLY A 29 -13.34 -9.93 17.42
N LYS A 30 -14.47 -9.84 18.14
CA LYS A 30 -15.80 -10.04 17.53
C LYS A 30 -16.21 -8.90 16.61
N ILE A 31 -15.91 -7.67 17.02
CA ILE A 31 -16.19 -6.48 16.20
C ILE A 31 -15.32 -6.54 14.94
N ALA A 32 -14.02 -6.79 15.07
CA ALA A 32 -13.10 -6.91 13.95
C ALA A 32 -13.51 -8.01 12.96
N LEU A 33 -13.93 -9.18 13.46
CA LEU A 33 -14.39 -10.28 12.59
C LEU A 33 -15.67 -9.92 11.84
N ARG A 34 -16.63 -9.26 12.49
CA ARG A 34 -17.86 -8.77 11.82
C ARG A 34 -17.52 -7.75 10.75
N THR A 35 -16.60 -6.83 11.02
CA THR A 35 -16.12 -5.84 10.04
C THR A 35 -15.41 -6.50 8.86
N LEU A 36 -14.58 -7.52 9.10
CA LEU A 36 -13.91 -8.27 8.04
C LEU A 36 -14.93 -8.97 7.12
N ILE A 37 -15.93 -9.65 7.69
CA ILE A 37 -17.00 -10.31 6.94
C ILE A 37 -17.81 -9.28 6.14
N TYR A 38 -18.08 -8.11 6.73
CA TYR A 38 -18.78 -7.01 6.06
C TYR A 38 -17.98 -6.49 4.86
N PHE A 39 -16.68 -6.22 5.01
CA PHE A 39 -15.83 -5.77 3.92
C PHE A 39 -15.67 -6.81 2.81
N ALA A 40 -15.50 -8.09 3.17
CA ALA A 40 -15.41 -9.17 2.20
C ALA A 40 -16.71 -9.30 1.37
N SER A 41 -17.85 -9.34 2.05
CA SER A 41 -19.17 -9.44 1.39
C SER A 41 -19.46 -8.23 0.49
N THR A 42 -19.18 -7.02 0.97
CA THR A 42 -19.41 -5.79 0.20
C THR A 42 -18.47 -5.72 -1.01
N SER A 43 -17.19 -6.09 -0.85
CA SER A 43 -16.23 -6.12 -1.97
C SER A 43 -16.63 -7.13 -3.04
N PHE A 44 -17.12 -8.30 -2.63
CA PHE A 44 -17.65 -9.30 -3.54
C PHE A 44 -18.85 -8.78 -4.33
N PHE A 45 -19.82 -8.15 -3.66
CA PHE A 45 -20.97 -7.57 -4.33
C PHE A 45 -20.59 -6.43 -5.29
N ASN A 46 -19.66 -5.56 -4.89
CA ASN A 46 -19.13 -4.50 -5.75
C ASN A 46 -18.43 -5.06 -7.00
N ALA A 47 -17.65 -6.14 -6.87
CA ALA A 47 -17.01 -6.79 -8.01
C ALA A 47 -18.05 -7.39 -8.98
N CYS A 48 -19.04 -8.12 -8.46
CA CYS A 48 -20.14 -8.67 -9.25
C CYS A 48 -20.90 -7.57 -9.99
N LEU A 49 -21.23 -6.47 -9.30
CA LEU A 49 -21.92 -5.33 -9.90
C LEU A 49 -21.06 -4.66 -10.98
N GLY A 50 -19.75 -4.48 -10.75
CA GLY A 50 -18.83 -3.90 -11.72
C GLY A 50 -18.71 -4.75 -12.99
N ILE A 51 -18.58 -6.07 -12.84
CA ILE A 51 -18.52 -7.02 -13.97
C ILE A 51 -19.86 -7.03 -14.72
N PHE A 52 -20.97 -7.05 -14.00
CA PHE A 52 -22.30 -6.99 -14.60
C PHE A 52 -22.47 -5.69 -15.42
N LEU A 53 -22.07 -4.55 -14.87
CA LEU A 53 -22.24 -3.25 -15.52
C LEU A 53 -21.32 -3.10 -16.75
N VAL A 54 -20.07 -3.58 -16.68
CA VAL A 54 -19.12 -3.49 -17.80
C VAL A 54 -19.57 -4.37 -18.97
N LEU A 55 -20.14 -5.54 -18.69
CA LEU A 55 -20.70 -6.44 -19.70
C LEU A 55 -22.08 -5.99 -20.21
N LEU A 56 -22.78 -5.09 -19.50
CA LEU A 56 -24.04 -4.56 -19.97
C LEU A 56 -23.84 -3.32 -20.85
N ILE A 57 -22.99 -2.39 -20.42
CA ILE A 57 -22.75 -1.12 -21.11
C ILE A 57 -21.70 -1.26 -22.21
N HIS A 58 -20.77 -2.22 -22.10
CA HIS A 58 -19.61 -2.36 -22.99
C HIS A 58 -18.89 -1.03 -23.27
N PRO A 59 -18.37 -0.33 -22.25
CA PRO A 59 -17.68 0.93 -22.48
C PRO A 59 -16.33 0.68 -23.19
N GLY A 60 -16.14 1.30 -24.36
CA GLY A 60 -14.90 1.24 -25.15
C GLY A 60 -15.15 0.86 -26.62
N ASP A 61 -14.39 1.43 -27.55
CA ASP A 61 -14.48 1.09 -28.97
C ASP A 61 -13.56 -0.10 -29.30
N GLN A 62 -14.11 -1.15 -29.91
CA GLN A 62 -13.38 -2.36 -30.27
C GLN A 62 -12.45 -2.14 -31.49
N GLY A 63 -12.64 -1.04 -32.23
CA GLY A 63 -11.91 -0.75 -33.47
C GLY A 63 -10.47 -0.21 -33.28
N LEU A 64 -10.10 0.28 -32.10
CA LEU A 64 -8.81 0.95 -31.84
C LEU A 64 -7.72 0.05 -31.22
N HIS A 65 -7.99 -1.24 -31.03
CA HIS A 65 -7.12 -2.13 -30.26
C HIS A 65 -5.83 -2.58 -30.98
N ASN A 66 -5.74 -2.41 -32.30
CA ASN A 66 -4.60 -2.92 -33.08
C ASN A 66 -3.41 -1.96 -33.17
N GLU A 67 -3.56 -0.66 -32.87
CA GLU A 67 -2.47 0.31 -33.03
C GLU A 67 -1.59 0.46 -31.76
N TYR A 68 -2.02 -0.10 -30.63
CA TYR A 68 -1.35 -0.02 -29.33
C TYR A 68 -0.75 -1.35 -28.85
N SER A 69 -0.33 -2.21 -29.79
CA SER A 69 0.44 -3.44 -29.46
C SER A 69 1.95 -3.17 -29.30
N GLY A 70 2.34 -1.91 -29.07
CA GLY A 70 3.72 -1.50 -28.85
C GLY A 70 4.13 -1.61 -27.38
N ALA A 71 5.04 -2.54 -27.09
CA ALA A 71 5.80 -2.64 -25.85
C ALA A 71 5.00 -2.90 -24.56
N SER A 72 4.24 -4.00 -24.50
CA SER A 72 3.93 -4.62 -23.21
C SER A 72 5.21 -5.29 -22.70
N ASP A 73 5.98 -4.56 -21.90
CA ASP A 73 7.03 -5.11 -21.04
C ASP A 73 6.35 -6.19 -20.17
N ASN A 74 6.46 -7.45 -20.60
CA ASN A 74 5.87 -8.62 -19.95
C ASN A 74 6.61 -8.87 -18.63
N LYS A 75 6.36 -7.98 -17.67
CA LYS A 75 6.81 -8.12 -16.31
C LYS A 75 5.98 -9.23 -15.70
N ASN A 76 6.47 -10.46 -15.81
CA ASN A 76 5.89 -11.66 -15.21
C ASN A 76 5.87 -11.49 -13.68
N VAL A 77 4.86 -10.80 -13.17
CA VAL A 77 4.60 -10.66 -11.74
C VAL A 77 3.85 -11.90 -11.28
N ASN A 78 4.53 -12.76 -10.54
CA ASN A 78 3.90 -13.93 -9.95
C ASN A 78 2.90 -13.49 -8.86
N LEU A 79 1.66 -13.98 -8.93
CA LEU A 79 0.61 -13.67 -7.94
C LEU A 79 1.03 -14.07 -6.51
N LEU A 80 1.79 -15.16 -6.38
CA LEU A 80 2.33 -15.60 -5.09
C LEU A 80 3.34 -14.60 -4.52
N ASP A 81 4.12 -13.93 -5.36
CA ASP A 81 5.04 -12.90 -4.88
C ASP A 81 4.26 -11.67 -4.37
N SER A 82 3.16 -11.30 -5.04
CA SER A 82 2.28 -10.23 -4.56
C SER A 82 1.60 -10.58 -3.23
N LEU A 83 1.16 -11.83 -3.04
CA LEU A 83 0.60 -12.30 -1.76
C LEU A 83 1.67 -12.37 -0.66
N LEU A 84 2.88 -12.81 -1.00
CA LEU A 84 4.00 -12.84 -0.06
C LEU A 84 4.42 -11.42 0.31
N ASP A 85 4.49 -10.51 -0.65
CA ASP A 85 4.75 -9.09 -0.42
C ASP A 85 3.67 -8.46 0.47
N LEU A 86 2.39 -8.81 0.28
CA LEU A 86 1.32 -8.39 1.19
C LEU A 86 1.61 -8.83 2.62
N GLY A 87 1.89 -10.13 2.83
CA GLY A 87 2.23 -10.68 4.14
C GLY A 87 3.47 -10.02 4.76
N ARG A 88 4.52 -9.81 3.97
CA ARG A 88 5.74 -9.10 4.40
C ARG A 88 5.45 -7.65 4.78
N ASN A 89 4.55 -6.98 4.07
CA ASN A 89 4.16 -5.61 4.41
C ASN A 89 3.23 -5.56 5.64
N VAL A 90 2.49 -6.61 5.99
CA VAL A 90 1.77 -6.71 7.28
C VAL A 90 2.76 -6.73 8.46
N PHE A 91 3.88 -7.44 8.29
CA PHE A 91 4.93 -7.59 9.30
C PHE A 91 6.25 -6.92 8.84
N PRO A 92 6.35 -5.58 8.88
CA PRO A 92 7.55 -4.90 8.40
C PRO A 92 8.78 -5.18 9.27
N ASP A 93 9.95 -5.26 8.65
CA ASP A 93 11.23 -5.45 9.35
C ASP A 93 11.54 -4.31 10.33
N ASN A 94 11.08 -3.09 10.00
CA ASN A 94 11.29 -1.90 10.81
C ASN A 94 10.11 -0.92 10.70
N LEU A 95 9.59 -0.47 11.84
CA LEU A 95 8.44 0.44 11.90
C LEU A 95 8.76 1.86 11.37
N PHE A 96 9.97 2.37 11.64
CA PHE A 96 10.39 3.68 11.13
C PHE A 96 10.59 3.62 9.63
N GLN A 97 11.22 2.55 9.12
CA GLN A 97 11.35 2.34 7.67
C GLN A 97 9.98 2.24 6.99
N ALA A 98 9.02 1.54 7.61
CA ALA A 98 7.65 1.44 7.12
C ALA A 98 6.94 2.80 6.97
N ALA A 99 7.37 3.84 7.68
CA ALA A 99 6.82 5.19 7.52
C ALA A 99 7.10 5.81 6.13
N PHE A 100 8.17 5.39 5.46
CA PHE A 100 8.62 5.98 4.19
C PHE A 100 9.01 4.98 3.10
N GLN A 101 9.03 3.67 3.38
CA GLN A 101 9.30 2.61 2.42
C GLN A 101 8.34 1.42 2.51
N GLN A 102 8.14 0.76 1.38
CA GLN A 102 7.35 -0.48 1.21
C GLN A 102 8.21 -1.57 0.58
N ALA A 103 8.05 -2.82 1.02
CA ALA A 103 8.77 -3.97 0.47
C ALA A 103 8.04 -4.52 -0.78
N HIS A 104 8.78 -4.86 -1.83
CA HIS A 104 8.26 -5.49 -3.04
C HIS A 104 9.29 -6.41 -3.67
N THR A 105 8.84 -7.52 -4.25
CA THR A 105 9.66 -8.49 -4.98
C THR A 105 9.96 -7.97 -6.38
N ALA A 106 11.21 -7.60 -6.62
CA ALA A 106 11.67 -7.14 -7.93
C ALA A 106 12.47 -8.25 -8.62
N TYR A 107 12.35 -8.31 -9.94
CA TYR A 107 13.13 -9.20 -10.78
C TYR A 107 14.32 -8.40 -11.34
N VAL A 108 15.53 -8.86 -11.04
CA VAL A 108 16.77 -8.27 -11.59
C VAL A 108 17.53 -9.33 -12.37
N PRO A 109 18.22 -8.96 -13.47
CA PRO A 109 19.04 -9.90 -14.20
C PRO A 109 20.18 -10.39 -13.29
N LYS A 110 20.42 -11.71 -13.27
CA LYS A 110 21.54 -12.33 -12.59
C LYS A 110 22.84 -11.85 -13.23
N SER A 111 23.63 -11.07 -12.50
CA SER A 111 24.97 -10.66 -12.98
C SER A 111 25.94 -11.83 -12.78
N ASN A 112 26.74 -12.14 -13.81
CA ASN A 112 27.75 -13.21 -13.73
C ASN A 112 28.78 -12.87 -12.62
N PRO A 113 29.03 -13.78 -11.65
CA PRO A 113 29.86 -13.51 -10.48
C PRO A 113 31.36 -13.29 -10.77
N LEU A 114 31.80 -13.39 -12.02
CA LEU A 114 33.21 -13.33 -12.40
C LEU A 114 33.63 -12.05 -13.15
N GLY A 115 32.76 -11.04 -13.28
CA GLY A 115 33.16 -9.70 -13.75
C GLY A 115 33.98 -9.64 -15.05
N LEU A 116 33.94 -10.70 -15.86
CA LEU A 116 34.61 -10.72 -17.16
C LEU A 116 33.75 -9.88 -18.09
N ASN A 117 34.18 -8.64 -18.30
CA ASN A 117 33.72 -7.82 -19.40
C ASN A 117 33.84 -8.65 -20.69
N GLU A 118 32.72 -8.93 -21.36
CA GLU A 118 32.64 -9.66 -22.64
C GLU A 118 33.30 -8.92 -23.81
N SER A 119 34.26 -8.04 -23.55
CA SER A 119 35.03 -7.32 -24.56
C SER A 119 36.19 -8.14 -25.15
N ALA A 120 36.30 -9.46 -24.88
CA ALA A 120 37.47 -10.25 -25.25
C ALA A 120 37.22 -11.66 -25.82
N LEU A 121 36.05 -11.95 -26.41
CA LEU A 121 35.91 -13.17 -27.21
C LEU A 121 35.01 -12.98 -28.43
N ASN A 122 35.61 -12.51 -29.52
CA ASN A 122 34.99 -12.51 -30.85
C ASN A 122 35.22 -13.91 -31.46
N VAL A 123 34.39 -14.89 -31.10
CA VAL A 123 34.43 -16.24 -31.68
C VAL A 123 33.01 -16.61 -32.15
N THR A 124 32.86 -16.57 -33.47
CA THR A 124 31.88 -17.21 -34.36
C THR A 124 30.71 -17.99 -33.76
N ASP A 125 29.51 -17.54 -34.13
CA ASP A 125 28.31 -18.32 -34.46
C ASP A 125 27.95 -19.48 -33.54
N THR A 126 27.34 -19.15 -32.41
CA THR A 126 26.07 -19.76 -31.98
C THR A 126 25.42 -18.76 -31.03
N ALA A 127 24.48 -17.97 -31.55
CA ALA A 127 23.65 -17.09 -30.75
C ALA A 127 22.70 -17.94 -29.90
N ASP A 128 23.24 -18.58 -28.85
CA ASP A 128 22.44 -18.90 -27.68
C ASP A 128 22.07 -17.55 -27.09
N GLU A 129 20.82 -17.15 -27.30
CA GLU A 129 20.17 -16.13 -26.49
C GLU A 129 20.35 -16.55 -25.03
N THR A 130 21.38 -16.03 -24.36
CA THR A 130 21.49 -16.17 -22.92
C THR A 130 20.31 -15.42 -22.34
N GLU A 131 19.18 -16.13 -22.20
CA GLU A 131 18.03 -15.67 -21.44
C GLU A 131 18.60 -15.21 -20.10
N THR A 132 18.63 -13.89 -19.89
CA THR A 132 19.15 -13.33 -18.65
C THR A 132 18.28 -13.85 -17.53
N GLU A 133 18.76 -14.88 -16.81
CA GLU A 133 18.00 -15.49 -15.71
C GLU A 133 17.63 -14.38 -14.71
N MET A 134 16.34 -14.09 -14.60
CA MET A 134 15.85 -13.08 -13.69
C MET A 134 15.77 -13.67 -12.29
N VAL A 135 16.55 -13.13 -11.35
CA VAL A 135 16.51 -13.53 -9.94
C VAL A 135 15.55 -12.64 -9.16
N ARG A 136 14.80 -13.28 -8.25
CA ARG A 136 13.88 -12.60 -7.33
C ARG A 136 14.68 -11.96 -6.21
N VAL A 137 14.59 -10.64 -6.09
CA VAL A 137 15.22 -9.87 -5.02
C VAL A 137 14.22 -8.96 -4.34
N ILE A 138 14.33 -8.83 -3.03
CA ILE A 138 13.48 -7.92 -2.26
C ILE A 138 14.05 -6.51 -2.41
N LYS A 139 13.22 -5.57 -2.82
CA LYS A 139 13.59 -4.14 -2.89
C LYS A 139 12.59 -3.30 -2.11
N TYR A 140 13.07 -2.16 -1.63
CA TYR A 140 12.25 -1.17 -0.96
C TYR A 140 11.93 -0.03 -1.93
N ARG A 141 10.64 0.26 -2.09
CA ARG A 141 10.16 1.41 -2.88
C ARG A 141 9.77 2.55 -1.94
N PRO A 142 10.02 3.82 -2.31
CA PRO A 142 9.54 4.97 -1.55
C PRO A 142 8.01 4.97 -1.47
N GLY A 143 7.48 5.09 -0.26
CA GLY A 143 6.04 5.07 0.02
C GLY A 143 5.77 4.56 1.43
N THR A 144 4.71 5.06 2.07
CA THR A 144 4.36 4.65 3.44
C THR A 144 3.70 3.28 3.43
N ASN A 145 4.27 2.29 4.11
CA ASN A 145 3.63 1.00 4.38
C ASN A 145 2.54 1.13 5.44
N THR A 146 1.39 1.68 5.05
CA THR A 146 0.24 1.89 5.93
C THR A 146 -0.28 0.58 6.53
N LEU A 147 -0.23 -0.53 5.77
CA LEU A 147 -0.72 -1.84 6.24
C LEU A 147 0.04 -2.31 7.48
N GLY A 148 1.38 -2.28 7.44
CA GLY A 148 2.22 -2.67 8.56
C GLY A 148 2.08 -1.74 9.76
N ILE A 149 1.94 -0.43 9.53
CA ILE A 149 1.70 0.55 10.59
C ILE A 149 0.36 0.30 11.29
N VAL A 150 -0.71 0.07 10.53
CA VAL A 150 -2.03 -0.25 11.07
C VAL A 150 -1.97 -1.53 11.92
N PHE A 151 -1.34 -2.59 11.39
CA PHE A 151 -1.19 -3.86 12.11
C PHE A 151 -0.44 -3.68 13.44
N PHE A 152 0.70 -2.98 13.40
CA PHE A 152 1.48 -2.66 14.60
C PHE A 152 0.66 -1.85 15.61
N CYS A 153 -0.02 -0.78 15.19
CA CYS A 153 -0.79 0.08 16.08
C CYS A 153 -1.97 -0.64 16.73
N LEU A 154 -2.65 -1.53 16.00
CA LEU A 154 -3.73 -2.35 16.56
C LEU A 154 -3.21 -3.34 17.60
N LEU A 155 -2.09 -4.01 17.33
CA LEU A 155 -1.47 -4.93 18.28
C LEU A 155 -0.97 -4.18 19.52
N PHE A 156 -0.23 -3.09 19.31
CA PHE A 156 0.29 -2.24 20.38
C PHE A 156 -0.84 -1.66 21.23
N GLY A 157 -1.86 -1.07 20.62
CA GLY A 157 -3.01 -0.51 21.33
C GLY A 157 -3.79 -1.57 22.10
N THR A 158 -4.03 -2.74 21.51
CA THR A 158 -4.70 -3.85 22.22
C THR A 158 -3.90 -4.32 23.43
N LEU A 159 -2.58 -4.53 23.29
CA LEU A 159 -1.71 -4.91 24.39
C LEU A 159 -1.63 -3.81 25.46
N LEU A 160 -1.58 -2.55 25.05
CA LEU A 160 -1.56 -1.41 25.95
C LEU A 160 -2.83 -1.34 26.81
N GLY A 161 -4.00 -1.63 26.23
CA GLY A 161 -5.26 -1.73 26.97
C GLY A 161 -5.28 -2.84 28.02
N THR A 162 -4.47 -3.90 27.87
CA THR A 162 -4.36 -4.97 28.87
C THR A 162 -3.50 -4.61 30.08
N LEU A 163 -2.71 -3.53 30.02
CA LEU A 163 -1.82 -3.09 31.10
C LEU A 163 -2.55 -2.34 32.24
N GLY A 164 -3.86 -2.09 32.10
CA GLY A 164 -4.67 -1.41 33.10
C GLY A 164 -4.15 0.01 33.38
N GLU A 165 -4.00 0.37 34.66
CA GLU A 165 -3.61 1.71 35.10
C GLU A 165 -2.24 2.15 34.59
N ARG A 166 -1.28 1.21 34.42
CA ARG A 166 0.05 1.53 33.89
C ARG A 166 0.02 1.96 32.42
N GLY A 167 -0.96 1.47 31.67
CA GLY A 167 -1.14 1.82 30.26
C GLY A 167 -1.77 3.20 30.06
N GLN A 168 -2.47 3.75 31.07
CA GLN A 168 -3.29 4.95 30.88
C GLN A 168 -2.49 6.19 30.50
N VAL A 169 -1.29 6.38 31.06
CA VAL A 169 -0.43 7.51 30.72
C VAL A 169 -0.13 7.57 29.21
N VAL A 170 0.06 6.40 28.58
CA VAL A 170 0.35 6.30 27.15
C VAL A 170 -0.92 6.48 26.31
N ILE A 171 -2.06 5.95 26.78
CA ILE A 171 -3.36 6.13 26.11
C ILE A 171 -3.75 7.62 26.10
N ASP A 172 -3.59 8.31 27.22
CA ASP A 172 -3.87 9.74 27.35
C ASP A 172 -2.95 10.57 26.46
N PHE A 173 -1.67 10.21 26.37
CA PHE A 173 -0.73 10.84 25.43
C PHE A 173 -1.21 10.72 23.97
N PHE A 174 -1.53 9.51 23.50
CA PHE A 174 -1.99 9.33 22.11
C PHE A 174 -3.35 9.98 21.86
N SER A 175 -4.22 10.05 22.87
CA SER A 175 -5.52 10.73 22.79
C SER A 175 -5.35 12.25 22.64
N ALA A 176 -4.45 12.85 23.42
CA ALA A 176 -4.13 14.27 23.29
C ALA A 176 -3.52 14.60 21.91
N VAL A 177 -2.60 13.76 21.44
CA VAL A 177 -2.03 13.88 20.10
C VAL A 177 -3.11 13.78 19.01
N PHE A 178 -4.02 12.81 19.13
CA PHE A 178 -5.14 12.65 18.21
C PHE A 178 -6.03 13.91 18.15
N GLU A 179 -6.36 14.50 19.31
CA GLU A 179 -7.17 15.72 19.34
C GLU A 179 -6.46 16.92 18.68
N VAL A 180 -5.15 17.09 18.93
CA VAL A 180 -4.36 18.14 18.28
C VAL A 180 -4.34 17.95 16.76
N ILE A 181 -4.11 16.71 16.30
CA ILE A 181 -4.10 16.37 14.86
C ILE A 181 -5.48 16.63 14.26
N MET A 182 -6.57 16.30 14.94
CA MET A 182 -7.92 16.58 14.45
C MET A 182 -8.18 18.08 14.26
N ARG A 183 -7.71 18.94 15.18
CA ARG A 183 -7.79 20.40 14.99
C ARG A 183 -7.01 20.87 13.77
N MET A 184 -5.82 20.31 13.54
CA MET A 184 -5.05 20.59 12.32
C MET A 184 -5.79 20.13 11.06
N VAL A 185 -6.42 18.94 11.08
CA VAL A 185 -7.23 18.42 9.97
C VAL A 185 -8.40 19.36 9.66
N THR A 186 -9.10 19.87 10.66
CA THR A 186 -10.18 20.85 10.47
C THR A 186 -9.67 22.11 9.79
N GLY A 187 -8.50 22.62 10.19
CA GLY A 187 -7.87 23.76 9.53
C GLY A 187 -7.56 23.49 8.05
N VAL A 188 -7.02 22.31 7.72
CA VAL A 188 -6.75 21.91 6.34
C VAL A 188 -8.05 21.74 5.54
N MET A 189 -9.12 21.25 6.17
CA MET A 189 -10.42 21.06 5.54
C MET A 189 -11.02 22.38 5.02
N TRP A 190 -10.74 23.51 5.68
CA TRP A 190 -11.15 24.83 5.18
C TRP A 190 -10.44 25.25 3.88
N CYS A 191 -9.21 24.79 3.66
CA CYS A 191 -8.48 25.05 2.42
C CYS A 191 -8.82 24.05 1.30
N THR A 192 -9.47 22.92 1.64
CA THR A 192 -9.81 21.84 0.70
C THR A 192 -10.64 22.31 -0.51
N PRO A 193 -11.65 23.18 -0.40
CA PRO A 193 -12.42 23.64 -1.56
C PRO A 193 -11.55 24.25 -2.66
N LEU A 194 -10.55 25.06 -2.28
CA LEU A 194 -9.58 25.66 -3.21
C LEU A 194 -8.62 24.61 -3.78
N GLY A 195 -8.21 23.64 -2.97
CA GLY A 195 -7.34 22.55 -3.43
C GLY A 195 -8.03 21.64 -4.45
N ILE A 196 -9.30 21.30 -4.21
CA ILE A 196 -10.08 20.45 -5.11
C ILE A 196 -10.38 21.17 -6.43
N SER A 197 -10.77 22.45 -6.37
CA SER A 197 -11.07 23.22 -7.61
C SER A 197 -9.85 23.30 -8.54
N SER A 198 -8.66 23.55 -7.98
CA SER A 198 -7.41 23.57 -8.74
C SER A 198 -7.06 22.21 -9.35
N VAL A 199 -7.25 21.11 -8.61
CA VAL A 199 -6.96 19.75 -9.12
C VAL A 199 -7.93 19.35 -10.24
N ILE A 200 -9.21 19.67 -10.11
CA ILE A 200 -10.21 19.39 -11.15
C ILE A 200 -9.89 20.20 -12.41
N ALA A 201 -9.66 21.52 -12.28
CA ALA A 201 -9.31 22.37 -13.43
C ALA A 201 -8.05 21.86 -14.14
N GLY A 202 -7.02 21.48 -13.37
CA GLY A 202 -5.80 20.90 -13.92
C GLY A 202 -6.04 19.59 -14.68
N LYS A 203 -6.91 18.70 -14.17
CA LYS A 203 -7.21 17.43 -14.83
C LYS A 203 -8.07 17.57 -16.09
N ILE A 204 -8.91 18.59 -16.16
CA ILE A 204 -9.71 18.88 -17.36
C ILE A 204 -8.84 19.46 -18.47
N LEU A 205 -7.84 20.28 -18.13
CA LEU A 205 -6.90 20.86 -19.11
C LEU A 205 -5.85 19.86 -19.64
N ASP A 206 -5.65 18.75 -18.93
CA ASP A 206 -4.71 17.68 -19.25
C ASP A 206 -5.28 16.68 -20.28
N VAL A 207 -6.61 16.74 -20.53
CA VAL A 207 -7.37 15.95 -21.51
C VAL A 207 -7.50 16.74 -22.80
#